data_AF-D0IAM7-F1
#
_entry.id   AF-D0IAM7-F1
#
_cell.length_a   1.000
_cell.length_b   1.000
_cell.length_c   1.000
_cell.angle_alpha   90.00
_cell.angle_beta   90.00
_cell.angle_gamma   90.00
#
_symmetry.space_group_name_H-M   'P 1'
#
loop_
_entity.id
_entity.type
_entity.pdbx_description
1 polymer ?
#
loop_
_entity_poly.entity_id
_entity_poly.type
_entity_poly.pdbx_seq_one_letter_code
_entity_poly.pdbx_strand_id
1 'polypeptide(L)'
;MIDYGKPSSQKRFWVIDAAKRKVLFASYVSHGKNSGALYARNFSNVVNSHQTSIGIFRAAETYYGKHGYSLRLDGLSKGINDNARRRAIVIHGATYAHPSVIAKTGQLGRSWGCPALPSYLSKKVINTIKNGTYIYAFA
;
A
#
# COMPACT_ATOMS: atom_id res chain seq x y z
N MET A 1 -4.45 -3.01 7.28
CA MET A 1 -5.01 -1.65 7.40
C MET A 1 -3.98 -0.63 6.93
N ILE A 2 -4.41 0.41 6.20
CA ILE A 2 -3.56 1.51 5.74
C ILE A 2 -4.28 2.84 6.02
N ASP A 3 -3.64 3.72 6.80
CA ASP A 3 -4.18 5.04 7.17
C ASP A 3 -3.44 6.13 6.38
N TYR A 4 -4.02 6.57 5.27
CA TYR A 4 -3.48 7.64 4.45
C TYR A 4 -3.75 9.05 5.00
N GLY A 5 -4.55 9.19 6.08
CA GLY A 5 -4.71 10.43 6.82
C GLY A 5 -3.44 10.82 7.58
N LYS A 6 -2.59 9.85 7.91
CA LYS A 6 -1.24 10.07 8.44
C LYS A 6 -0.21 10.43 7.36
N PRO A 7 0.80 11.27 7.67
CA PRO A 7 1.87 11.59 6.75
C PRO A 7 2.73 10.36 6.41
N SER A 8 3.35 10.37 5.24
CA SER A 8 4.21 9.26 4.77
C SER A 8 5.48 9.09 5.61
N SER A 9 5.83 10.10 6.41
CA SER A 9 6.91 10.09 7.39
C SER A 9 6.55 9.36 8.70
N GLN A 10 5.33 8.82 8.84
CA GLN A 10 4.90 8.05 10.01
C GLN A 10 4.51 6.62 9.63
N LYS A 11 4.59 5.71 10.61
CA LYS A 11 4.06 4.35 10.45
C LYS A 11 2.54 4.44 10.30
N ARG A 12 2.05 3.96 9.16
CA ARG A 12 0.64 4.06 8.78
C ARG A 12 0.10 2.81 8.04
N PHE A 13 0.87 1.73 8.09
CA PHE A 13 0.51 0.41 7.61
C PHE A 13 0.56 -0.57 8.77
N TRP A 14 -0.52 -1.32 8.96
CA TRP A 14 -0.60 -2.35 9.99
C TRP A 14 -1.18 -3.65 9.45
N VAL A 15 -0.61 -4.75 9.93
CA VAL A 15 -1.21 -6.08 9.79
C VAL A 15 -1.64 -6.52 11.18
N ILE A 16 -2.90 -6.92 11.29
CA ILE A 16 -3.54 -7.24 12.57
C ILE A 16 -4.09 -8.65 12.44
N ASP A 17 -3.75 -9.50 13.41
CA ASP A 17 -4.44 -10.76 13.65
C ASP A 17 -5.66 -10.46 14.51
N ALA A 18 -6.85 -10.45 13.89
CA ALA A 18 -8.09 -10.10 14.56
C ALA A 18 -8.51 -11.14 15.61
N ALA A 19 -8.25 -12.42 15.35
CA ALA A 19 -8.58 -13.51 16.28
C ALA A 19 -7.72 -13.40 17.55
N LYS A 20 -6.42 -13.13 17.39
CA LYS A 20 -5.47 -12.98 18.51
C LYS A 20 -5.40 -11.56 19.06
N ARG A 21 -6.15 -10.61 18.49
CA ARG A 21 -6.15 -9.18 18.82
C ARG A 21 -4.74 -8.59 18.89
N LYS A 22 -3.87 -8.97 17.93
CA LYS A 22 -2.44 -8.64 17.95
C LYS A 22 -2.01 -7.92 16.68
N VAL A 23 -1.19 -6.88 16.83
CA VAL A 23 -0.48 -6.26 15.71
C VAL A 23 0.72 -7.14 15.35
N LEU A 24 0.73 -7.68 14.12
CA LEU A 24 1.82 -8.48 13.58
C LEU A 24 2.91 -7.60 12.95
N PHE A 25 2.51 -6.52 12.28
CA PHE A 25 3.42 -5.59 11.64
C PHE A 25 2.93 -4.15 11.79
N ALA A 26 3.85 -3.21 11.99
CA ALA A 26 3.63 -1.77 11.90
C ALA A 26 4.76 -1.14 11.09
N SER A 27 4.43 -0.49 9.97
CA SER A 27 5.39 0.01 8.99
C SER A 27 4.99 1.34 8.37
N TYR A 28 5.97 2.02 7.77
CA TYR A 28 5.73 3.03 6.76
C TYR A 28 5.21 2.38 5.47
N VAL A 29 4.50 3.16 4.67
CA VAL A 29 4.02 2.79 3.33
C VAL A 29 3.90 4.03 2.46
N SER A 30 4.31 3.92 1.20
CA SER A 30 4.19 5.00 0.22
C SER A 30 2.75 5.18 -0.31
N HIS A 31 2.53 6.28 -1.02
CA HIS A 31 1.30 6.56 -1.76
C HIS A 31 1.65 6.98 -3.21
N GLY A 32 0.63 7.10 -4.06
CA GLY A 32 0.78 7.51 -5.46
C GLY A 32 1.32 8.94 -5.62
N LYS A 33 2.15 9.18 -6.63
CA LYS A 33 2.80 10.48 -6.88
C LYS A 33 1.83 11.64 -7.06
N ASN A 34 0.63 11.37 -7.57
CA ASN A 34 -0.42 12.36 -7.80
C ASN A 34 -1.38 12.50 -6.60
N SER A 35 -1.14 11.77 -5.50
CA SER A 35 -1.95 11.86 -4.28
C SER A 35 -1.49 12.95 -3.32
N GLY A 36 -0.28 13.47 -3.49
CA GLY A 36 0.30 14.51 -2.65
C GLY A 36 1.80 14.31 -2.41
N ALA A 37 2.34 15.04 -1.45
CA ALA A 37 3.75 14.98 -1.05
C ALA A 37 3.89 14.26 0.30
N LEU A 38 3.93 15.00 1.40
CA LEU A 38 3.99 14.42 2.73
C LEU A 38 2.69 13.67 3.08
N TYR A 39 1.55 14.30 2.80
CA TYR A 39 0.22 13.75 2.99
C TYR A 39 -0.37 13.28 1.67
N ALA A 40 -1.13 12.18 1.69
CA ALA A 40 -2.01 11.81 0.58
C ALA A 40 -3.36 12.52 0.77
N ARG A 41 -3.70 13.42 -0.14
CA ARG A 41 -4.94 14.21 -0.11
C ARG A 41 -5.91 13.82 -1.23
N ASN A 42 -5.38 13.33 -2.36
CA ASN A 42 -6.18 13.00 -3.52
C ASN A 42 -6.12 11.51 -3.82
N PHE A 43 -7.27 10.91 -4.09
CA PHE A 43 -7.42 9.49 -4.38
C PHE A 43 -8.22 9.32 -5.66
N SER A 44 -8.02 8.20 -6.35
CA SER A 44 -8.74 7.96 -7.60
C SER A 44 -8.93 6.48 -7.83
N ASN A 45 -10.00 6.17 -8.57
CA ASN A 45 -10.29 4.87 -9.14
C ASN A 45 -10.02 4.84 -10.67
N VAL A 46 -9.47 5.92 -11.24
CA VAL A 46 -9.26 6.07 -12.68
C VAL A 46 -7.93 5.43 -13.09
N VAL A 47 -7.95 4.73 -14.23
CA VAL A 47 -6.75 4.15 -14.85
C VAL A 47 -5.75 5.24 -15.20
N ASN A 48 -4.45 4.98 -14.99
CA ASN A 48 -3.35 5.93 -15.23
C ASN A 48 -3.37 7.25 -14.43
N SER A 49 -4.28 7.40 -13.44
CA SER A 49 -4.29 8.57 -12.54
C SER A 49 -3.01 8.75 -11.73
N HIS A 50 -2.25 7.67 -11.50
CA HIS A 50 -1.10 7.60 -10.60
C HIS A 50 -1.39 8.04 -9.15
N GLN A 51 -2.67 8.05 -8.78
CA GLN A 51 -3.14 8.33 -7.43
C GLN A 51 -3.36 7.02 -6.67
N THR A 52 -3.21 7.07 -5.35
CA THR A 52 -3.56 5.98 -4.45
C THR A 52 -5.02 5.56 -4.60
N SER A 53 -5.24 4.25 -4.51
CA SER A 53 -6.56 3.65 -4.38
C SER A 53 -6.87 3.41 -2.89
N ILE A 54 -8.01 3.88 -2.41
CA ILE A 54 -8.53 3.64 -1.05
C ILE A 54 -9.71 2.67 -1.10
N GLY A 55 -10.30 2.31 0.04
CA GLY A 55 -11.39 1.35 0.16
C GLY A 55 -10.94 -0.03 0.62
N ILE A 56 -11.81 -1.02 0.42
CA ILE A 56 -11.58 -2.40 0.83
C ILE A 56 -10.97 -3.17 -0.34
N PHE A 57 -9.89 -3.89 -0.08
CA PHE A 57 -9.27 -4.81 -1.01
C PHE A 57 -9.26 -6.23 -0.45
N ARG A 58 -9.17 -7.22 -1.33
CA ARG A 58 -8.82 -8.59 -0.99
C ARG A 58 -7.46 -8.92 -1.60
N ALA A 59 -6.58 -9.50 -0.79
CA ALA A 59 -5.32 -10.07 -1.26
C ALA A 59 -5.60 -11.26 -2.19
N ALA A 60 -5.02 -11.22 -3.37
CA ALA A 60 -5.19 -12.27 -4.36
C ALA A 60 -3.87 -13.02 -4.60
N GLU A 61 -3.49 -13.23 -5.86
CA GLU A 61 -2.29 -13.97 -6.21
C GLU A 61 -1.00 -13.14 -6.06
N THR A 62 0.08 -13.83 -5.73
CA THR A 62 1.43 -13.26 -5.74
C THR A 62 2.13 -13.55 -7.06
N TYR A 63 3.00 -12.65 -7.48
CA TYR A 63 3.80 -12.83 -8.70
C TYR A 63 5.16 -12.14 -8.56
N TYR A 64 6.08 -12.45 -9.47
CA TYR A 64 7.35 -11.74 -9.61
C TYR A 64 7.30 -10.87 -10.86
N GLY A 65 7.61 -9.58 -10.71
CA GLY A 65 7.67 -8.62 -11.82
C GLY A 65 8.73 -7.55 -11.61
N LYS A 66 8.59 -6.39 -12.25
CA LYS A 66 9.58 -5.28 -12.17
C LYS A 66 9.88 -4.78 -10.74
N HIS A 67 8.98 -5.02 -9.80
CA HIS A 67 9.14 -4.64 -8.39
C HIS A 67 9.49 -5.85 -7.49
N GLY A 68 9.92 -6.95 -8.09
CA GLY A 68 10.17 -8.21 -7.40
C GLY A 68 8.88 -8.89 -6.95
N TYR A 69 8.95 -9.58 -5.82
CA TYR A 69 7.82 -10.30 -5.22
C TYR A 69 6.70 -9.32 -4.81
N SER A 70 5.54 -9.47 -5.44
CA SER A 70 4.41 -8.53 -5.34
C SER A 70 3.11 -9.29 -5.12
N LEU A 71 2.17 -8.64 -4.42
CA LEU A 71 0.82 -9.17 -4.13
C LEU A 71 -0.23 -8.35 -4.87
N ARG A 72 -1.02 -9.01 -5.72
CA ARG A 72 -2.14 -8.35 -6.39
C ARG A 72 -3.33 -8.16 -5.48
N LEU A 73 -4.05 -7.08 -5.70
CA LEU A 73 -5.21 -6.69 -4.92
C LEU A 73 -6.46 -6.64 -5.81
N ASP A 74 -7.52 -7.31 -5.37
CA ASP A 74 -8.88 -7.12 -5.87
C ASP A 74 -9.51 -5.96 -5.11
N GLY A 75 -10.04 -4.94 -5.79
CA GLY A 75 -10.81 -3.88 -5.14
C GLY A 75 -12.26 -4.28 -5.00
N LEU A 76 -12.81 -4.12 -3.80
CA LEU A 76 -14.16 -4.58 -3.42
C LEU A 76 -15.15 -3.43 -3.17
N SER A 77 -14.67 -2.18 -3.14
CA SER A 77 -15.50 -1.00 -2.97
C SER A 77 -15.92 -0.46 -4.34
N LYS A 78 -17.15 -0.77 -4.76
CA LYS A 78 -17.73 -0.34 -6.05
C LYS A 78 -17.63 1.17 -6.22
N GLY A 79 -17.17 1.63 -7.39
CA GLY A 79 -16.93 3.04 -7.71
C GLY A 79 -15.67 3.64 -7.07
N ILE A 80 -15.13 3.04 -6.01
CA ILE A 80 -14.01 3.59 -5.23
C ILE A 80 -12.67 2.92 -5.57
N ASN A 81 -12.64 1.59 -5.69
CA ASN A 81 -11.43 0.85 -6.06
C ASN A 81 -11.68 -0.40 -6.92
N ASP A 82 -12.88 -0.60 -7.45
CA ASP A 82 -13.20 -1.73 -8.33
C ASP A 82 -12.36 -1.78 -9.63
N ASN A 83 -11.62 -0.72 -9.98
CA ASN A 83 -10.61 -0.75 -11.03
C ASN A 83 -9.22 -1.22 -10.57
N ALA A 84 -9.01 -1.60 -9.29
CA ALA A 84 -7.68 -1.89 -8.73
C ALA A 84 -6.87 -2.88 -9.58
N ARG A 85 -7.51 -3.92 -10.11
CA ARG A 85 -6.88 -4.88 -11.03
C ARG A 85 -6.47 -4.27 -12.36
N ARG A 86 -7.38 -3.56 -13.02
CA ARG A 86 -7.09 -2.82 -14.27
C ARG A 86 -5.98 -1.79 -14.08
N ARG A 87 -5.88 -1.23 -12.88
CA ARG A 87 -4.87 -0.25 -12.47
C ARG A 87 -3.56 -0.87 -12.00
N ALA A 88 -3.45 -2.20 -12.02
CA ALA A 88 -2.30 -2.94 -11.52
C ALA A 88 -1.88 -2.53 -10.08
N ILE A 89 -2.86 -2.26 -9.21
CA ILE A 89 -2.60 -1.94 -7.81
C ILE A 89 -2.14 -3.20 -7.08
N VAL A 90 -0.93 -3.15 -6.54
CA VAL A 90 -0.26 -4.26 -5.86
C VAL A 90 0.43 -3.78 -4.60
N ILE A 91 0.61 -4.65 -3.61
CA ILE A 91 1.58 -4.43 -2.53
C ILE A 91 2.92 -4.98 -2.98
N HIS A 92 3.98 -4.17 -2.88
CA HIS A 92 5.33 -4.57 -3.27
C HIS A 92 6.40 -3.89 -2.40
N GLY A 93 7.64 -4.37 -2.50
CA GLY A 93 8.80 -3.74 -1.87
C GLY A 93 9.35 -2.59 -2.73
N ALA A 94 9.86 -1.54 -2.10
CA ALA A 94 10.56 -0.47 -2.77
C ALA A 94 11.67 0.15 -1.90
N THR A 95 12.80 0.48 -2.52
CA THR A 95 13.89 1.23 -1.86
C THR A 95 13.45 2.64 -1.49
N TYR A 96 12.61 3.27 -2.31
CA TYR A 96 12.05 4.59 -2.04
C TYR A 96 11.04 4.61 -0.87
N ALA A 97 10.60 3.44 -0.40
CA ALA A 97 9.75 3.29 0.79
C ALA A 97 10.58 3.04 2.07
N HIS A 98 11.92 3.14 2.00
CA HIS A 98 12.79 2.95 3.15
C HIS A 98 12.82 4.21 4.06
N PRO A 99 12.84 4.06 5.40
CA PRO A 99 12.83 5.21 6.33
C PRO A 99 14.02 6.18 6.17
N SER A 100 15.17 5.71 5.67
CA SER A 100 16.32 6.58 5.37
C SER A 100 16.02 7.66 4.31
N VAL A 101 14.99 7.45 3.47
CA VAL A 101 14.50 8.48 2.53
C VAL A 101 13.83 9.63 3.29
N ILE A 102 13.10 9.31 4.36
CA ILE A 102 12.45 10.30 5.23
C ILE A 102 13.51 11.19 5.88
N ALA A 103 14.58 10.60 6.40
CA ALA A 103 15.66 11.35 7.03
C ALA A 103 16.32 12.37 6.09
N LYS A 104 16.31 12.13 4.78
CA LYS A 104 16.90 13.01 3.76
C LYS A 104 15.92 14.01 3.15
N THR A 105 14.63 13.66 3.07
CA THR A 105 13.65 14.40 2.25
C THR A 105 12.41 14.86 3.02
N GLY A 106 12.28 14.47 4.29
CA GLY A 106 11.11 14.73 5.13
C GLY A 106 9.90 13.82 4.83
N GLN A 107 9.95 12.97 3.80
CA GLN A 107 8.84 12.10 3.39
C GLN A 107 9.34 10.78 2.78
N LEU A 108 8.45 9.81 2.58
CA LEU A 108 8.78 8.67 1.72
C LEU A 108 8.73 9.06 0.24
N GLY A 109 9.43 8.28 -0.59
CA GLY A 109 9.21 8.31 -2.03
C GLY A 109 7.80 7.83 -2.39
N ARG A 110 7.41 8.06 -3.64
CA ARG A 110 6.04 7.87 -4.13
C ARG A 110 5.98 6.84 -5.24
N SER A 111 4.92 6.02 -5.22
CA SER A 111 4.63 5.03 -6.25
C SER A 111 3.72 5.63 -7.34
N TRP A 112 3.16 4.79 -8.21
CA TRP A 112 2.10 5.18 -9.15
C TRP A 112 0.70 4.76 -8.67
N GLY A 113 0.50 4.64 -7.36
CA GLY A 113 -0.78 4.31 -6.73
C GLY A 113 -0.73 3.04 -5.87
N CYS A 114 0.28 2.19 -6.08
CA CYS A 114 0.53 0.99 -5.29
C CYS A 114 0.98 1.32 -3.86
N PRO A 115 0.48 0.61 -2.83
CA PRO A 115 1.07 0.66 -1.50
C PRO A 115 2.45 -0.03 -1.50
N ALA A 116 3.54 0.73 -1.59
CA ALA A 116 4.89 0.17 -1.52
C ALA A 116 5.45 0.23 -0.09
N LEU A 117 5.99 -0.90 0.36
CA LEU A 117 6.58 -1.11 1.68
C LEU A 117 8.11 -1.09 1.62
N PRO A 118 8.82 -0.86 2.75
CA PRO A 118 10.26 -1.07 2.79
C PRO A 118 10.65 -2.47 2.30
N SER A 119 11.64 -2.56 1.41
CA SER A 119 12.01 -3.83 0.77
C SER A 119 12.33 -4.94 1.78
N TYR A 120 13.03 -4.61 2.88
CA TYR A 120 13.40 -5.56 3.94
C TYR A 120 12.19 -6.21 4.65
N LEU A 121 11.00 -5.59 4.57
CA LEU A 121 9.79 -6.04 5.24
C LEU A 121 8.79 -6.69 4.27
N SER A 122 8.74 -6.20 3.03
CA SER A 122 7.70 -6.53 2.04
C SER A 122 7.42 -8.03 1.88
N LYS A 123 8.45 -8.87 1.73
CA LYS A 123 8.29 -10.33 1.57
C LYS A 123 7.61 -11.00 2.77
N LYS A 124 7.97 -10.60 4.00
CA LYS A 124 7.35 -11.14 5.22
C LYS A 124 5.88 -10.75 5.28
N VAL A 125 5.58 -9.47 5.06
CA VAL A 125 4.20 -8.96 5.04
C VAL A 125 3.35 -9.65 3.98
N ILE A 126 3.83 -9.74 2.74
CA ILE A 126 3.10 -10.39 1.64
C ILE A 126 2.80 -11.86 1.99
N ASN A 127 3.78 -12.59 2.52
CA ASN A 127 3.55 -13.98 2.92
C ASN A 127 2.54 -14.13 4.06
N THR A 128 2.44 -13.14 4.95
CA THR A 128 1.45 -13.14 6.03
C THR A 128 0.04 -12.83 5.53
N ILE A 129 -0.10 -11.94 4.55
CA ILE A 129 -1.42 -11.44 4.13
C ILE A 129 -1.93 -12.03 2.80
N LYS A 130 -1.13 -12.84 2.09
CA LYS A 130 -1.61 -13.53 0.88
C LYS A 130 -2.77 -14.47 1.20
N ASN A 131 -3.41 -15.01 0.17
CA ASN A 131 -4.51 -15.97 0.28
C ASN A 131 -5.81 -15.38 0.88
N GLY A 132 -6.23 -14.20 0.42
CA GLY A 132 -7.57 -13.70 0.70
C GLY A 132 -7.72 -12.76 1.88
N THR A 133 -6.63 -12.34 2.54
CA THR A 133 -6.70 -11.33 3.62
C THR A 133 -7.35 -10.04 3.11
N TYR A 134 -8.17 -9.41 3.94
CA TYR A 134 -8.75 -8.11 3.65
C TYR A 134 -7.78 -6.97 4.02
N ILE A 135 -7.68 -5.97 3.13
CA ILE A 135 -6.95 -4.74 3.38
C ILE A 135 -7.96 -3.60 3.35
N TYR A 136 -8.10 -2.88 4.47
CA TYR A 136 -8.81 -1.61 4.50
C TYR A 136 -7.81 -0.46 4.39
N ALA A 137 -7.94 0.36 3.33
CA ALA A 137 -7.17 1.58 3.14
C ALA A 137 -8.11 2.79 3.19
N PHE A 138 -7.82 3.78 4.02
CA PHE A 138 -8.67 4.95 4.22
C PHE A 138 -7.80 6.20 4.36
N ALA A 139 -8.43 7.37 4.39
CA ALA A 139 -7.78 8.66 4.59
C ALA A 139 -8.67 9.57 5.44
#